data_AF-A0A502H5T0-F1
#
_entry.id   AF-A0A502H5T0-F1
#
_cell.length_a   1.000
_cell.length_b   1.000
_cell.length_c   1.000
_cell.angle_alpha   90.00
_cell.angle_beta   90.00
_cell.angle_gamma   90.00
#
_symmetry.space_group_name_H-M   'P 1'
#
loop_
_entity.id
_entity.type
_entity.pdbx_description
1 polymer ?
#
loop_
_entity_poly.entity_id
_entity_poly.type
_entity_poly.pdbx_seq_one_letter_code
_entity_poly.pdbx_strand_id
1 'polypeptide(L)' 'MTQQEIIDTLKEKRMTEILELIYDAKSGDLEELELVESLGLLADETLNKEVIRLLEELGVTMIYLSGDEEDNDEEDEEV' A
#
# COMPACT_ATOMS: atom_id res chain seq x y z
N MET A 1 -8.84 14.17 4.57
CA MET A 1 -7.67 14.86 5.15
C MET A 1 -6.90 15.52 4.01
N THR A 2 -6.17 16.60 4.28
CA THR A 2 -5.22 17.13 3.30
C THR A 2 -3.93 16.32 3.29
N GLN A 3 -3.16 16.37 2.19
CA GLN A 3 -1.85 15.71 2.11
C GLN A 3 -0.94 16.05 3.30
N GLN A 4 -0.94 17.33 3.72
CA GLN A 4 -0.10 17.77 4.83
C GLN A 4 -0.54 17.13 6.16
N GLU A 5 -1.85 17.08 6.43
CA GLU A 5 -2.40 16.42 7.62
C GLU A 5 -2.08 14.92 7.65
N ILE A 6 -2.12 14.24 6.50
CA ILE A 6 -1.73 12.83 6.39
C ILE A 6 -0.26 12.65 6.76
N ILE A 7 0.64 13.44 6.15
CA ILE A 7 2.09 13.37 6.41
C ILE A 7 2.40 13.65 7.89
N ASP A 8 1.76 14.65 8.49
CA ASP A 8 2.00 14.99 9.89
C ASP A 8 1.50 13.89 10.83
N THR A 9 0.36 13.26 10.52
CA THR A 9 -0.16 12.11 11.26
C THR A 9 0.80 10.91 11.18
N LEU A 10 1.33 10.61 10.00
CA LEU A 10 2.30 9.52 9.80
C LEU A 10 3.61 9.79 10.56
N LYS A 11 4.09 11.04 10.57
CA LYS A 11 5.28 11.44 11.35
C LYS A 11 5.06 11.28 12.85
N GLU A 12 3.92 11.70 13.37
CA GLU A 12 3.57 11.55 14.79
C GLU A 12 3.53 10.08 15.20
N LYS A 13 2.92 9.24 14.37
CA LYS A 13 2.84 7.78 14.56
C LYS A 13 4.16 7.06 14.22
N ARG A 14 5.20 7.78 13.79
CA ARG A 14 6.51 7.26 13.36
C ARG A 14 6.41 6.17 12.29
N MET A 15 5.46 6.32 11.38
CA MET A 15 5.26 5.43 10.23
C MET A 15 6.23 5.81 9.11
N THR A 16 7.53 5.61 9.34
CA THR A 16 8.59 6.03 8.42
C THR A 16 8.52 5.31 7.08
N GLU A 17 8.19 4.03 7.08
CA GLU A 17 8.06 3.23 5.85
C GLU A 17 6.97 3.80 4.93
N ILE A 18 5.82 4.17 5.49
CA ILE A 18 4.72 4.77 4.71
C ILE A 18 5.07 6.17 4.23
N LEU A 19 5.83 6.93 5.01
CA LEU A 19 6.34 8.23 4.58
C LEU A 19 7.28 8.08 3.38
N GLU A 20 8.17 7.08 3.39
CA GLU A 20 9.06 6.77 2.27
C GLU A 20 8.27 6.44 1.00
N LEU A 21 7.26 5.57 1.08
CA LEU A 21 6.38 5.27 -0.08
C LEU A 21 5.76 6.54 -0.69
N ILE A 22 5.31 7.48 0.15
CA ILE A 22 4.74 8.75 -0.32
C ILE A 22 5.80 9.63 -0.99
N TYR A 23 7.04 9.64 -0.47
CA TYR A 23 8.12 10.41 -1.09
C TYR A 23 8.59 9.80 -2.41
N ASP A 24 8.68 8.47 -2.49
CA ASP A 24 9.04 7.76 -3.71
C ASP A 24 7.98 7.98 -4.79
N ALA A 25 6.69 7.89 -4.43
CA ALA A 25 5.58 8.23 -5.31
C ALA A 25 5.65 9.68 -5.82
N LYS A 26 5.97 10.63 -4.94
CA LYS A 26 6.14 12.05 -5.31
C LYS A 26 7.30 12.30 -6.25
N SER A 27 8.39 11.55 -6.08
CA SER A 27 9.57 11.63 -6.92
C SER A 27 9.33 10.97 -8.29
N GLY A 28 8.31 10.10 -8.38
CA GLY A 28 8.04 9.24 -9.52
C GLY A 28 8.89 7.98 -9.52
N ASP A 29 9.52 7.65 -8.38
CA ASP A 29 10.32 6.45 -8.18
C ASP A 29 9.44 5.24 -7.77
N LEU A 30 8.17 5.49 -7.42
CA LEU A 30 7.15 4.46 -7.17
C LEU A 30 6.01 4.63 -8.17
N GLU A 31 5.84 3.67 -9.07
CA GLU A 31 4.78 3.65 -10.10
C GLU A 31 3.65 2.68 -9.75
N GLU A 32 3.95 1.60 -9.04
CA GLU A 32 3.01 0.51 -8.72
C GLU A 32 3.21 0.05 -7.28
N LEU A 33 2.12 -0.27 -6.59
CA LEU A 33 2.15 -0.77 -5.22
C LEU A 33 1.17 -1.92 -5.04
N GLU A 34 1.73 -3.09 -4.71
CA GLU A 34 0.97 -4.29 -4.42
C GLU A 34 0.58 -4.34 -2.94
N LEU A 35 -0.69 -4.67 -2.66
CA LEU A 35 -1.20 -4.83 -1.30
C LEU A 35 -2.29 -5.90 -1.25
N VAL A 36 -2.35 -6.62 -0.14
CA VAL A 36 -3.42 -7.59 0.10
C VAL A 36 -4.70 -6.86 0.44
N GLU A 37 -5.80 -7.13 -0.30
CA GLU A 37 -7.08 -6.42 -0.15
C GLU A 37 -7.62 -6.48 1.29
N SER A 38 -7.45 -7.62 1.95
CA SER A 38 -7.94 -7.85 3.31
C SER A 38 -7.13 -7.15 4.41
N LEU A 39 -5.88 -6.75 4.13
CA LEU A 39 -4.97 -6.16 5.11
C LEU A 39 -4.76 -4.64 4.91
N GLY A 40 -4.73 -4.16 3.67
CA GLY A 40 -4.39 -2.78 3.36
C GLY A 40 -2.93 -2.43 3.65
N LEU A 41 -2.62 -1.13 3.74
CA LEU A 41 -1.31 -0.59 4.12
C LEU A 41 -1.18 -0.34 5.62
N LEU A 42 -2.28 0.04 6.27
CA LEU A 42 -2.30 0.50 7.66
C LEU A 42 -3.47 -0.12 8.43
N ALA A 43 -3.23 -0.47 9.69
CA ALA A 43 -4.26 -0.99 10.58
C ALA A 43 -5.36 0.04 10.91
N ASP A 44 -5.05 1.34 10.85
CA ASP A 44 -6.05 2.39 10.99
C ASP A 44 -6.79 2.57 9.66
N GLU A 45 -8.03 2.10 9.58
CA GLU A 45 -8.80 2.08 8.34
C GLU A 45 -9.00 3.46 7.70
N THR A 46 -9.08 4.52 8.51
CA THR A 46 -9.28 5.88 8.00
C THR A 46 -7.98 6.38 7.40
N LEU A 47 -6.88 6.29 8.14
CA LEU A 47 -5.56 6.69 7.65
C LEU A 47 -5.12 5.85 6.45
N ASN A 48 -5.44 4.55 6.46
CA ASN A 48 -5.19 3.64 5.34
C ASN A 48 -5.81 4.13 4.04
N LYS A 49 -7.13 4.41 4.04
CA LYS A 49 -7.85 4.89 2.86
C LYS A 49 -7.31 6.21 2.35
N GLU A 50 -6.98 7.13 3.26
CA GLU A 50 -6.44 8.44 2.91
C GLU A 50 -5.03 8.35 2.32
N VAL A 51 -4.18 7.44 2.81
CA VAL A 51 -2.84 7.19 2.26
C VAL A 51 -2.92 6.52 0.89
N ILE A 52 -3.73 5.47 0.73
CA ILE A 52 -3.93 4.79 -0.56
C ILE A 52 -4.38 5.81 -1.61
N ARG A 53 -5.40 6.60 -1.28
CA ARG A 53 -5.90 7.64 -2.17
C ARG A 53 -4.82 8.66 -2.53
N LEU A 54 -4.01 9.08 -1.57
CA LEU A 54 -2.91 10.02 -1.83
C LEU A 54 -1.89 9.42 -2.80
N LEU A 55 -1.53 8.15 -2.65
CA LEU A 55 -0.62 7.45 -3.56
C LEU A 55 -1.20 7.37 -4.98
N GLU A 56 -2.49 7.07 -5.12
CA GLU A 56 -3.19 7.10 -6.41
C GLU A 56 -3.19 8.51 -7.04
N GLU A 57 -3.46 9.55 -6.24
CA GLU A 57 -3.41 10.95 -6.69
C GLU A 57 -1.99 11.37 -7.13
N LEU A 58 -0.95 10.73 -6.59
CA LEU A 58 0.44 10.92 -6.97
C LEU A 58 0.86 10.11 -8.21
N GLY A 59 -0.02 9.25 -8.73
CA GLY A 59 0.21 8.48 -9.94
C GLY A 59 0.62 7.02 -9.71
N VAL A 60 0.55 6.52 -8.47
CA VAL A 60 0.82 5.12 -8.15
C VAL A 60 -0.39 4.26 -8.52
N THR A 61 -0.16 3.14 -9.20
CA THR A 61 -1.19 2.13 -9.48
C THR A 61 -1.27 1.13 -8.34
N MET A 62 -2.44 0.99 -7.72
CA MET A 62 -2.67 0.04 -6.62
C MET A 62 -3.07 -1.33 -7.16
N ILE A 63 -2.29 -2.37 -6.84
CA ILE A 63 -2.54 -3.75 -7.26
C ILE A 63 -3.01 -4.55 -6.05
N TYR A 64 -4.30 -4.89 -6.04
CA TYR A 64 -4.90 -5.64 -4.94
C TYR A 64 -4.76 -7.14 -5.15
N LEU A 65 -4.03 -7.79 -4.25
CA LEU A 65 -3.90 -9.24 -4.21
C LEU A 65 -5.03 -9.80 -3.33
N SER A 66 -5.78 -10.76 -3.88
CA SER A 66 -6.69 -11.58 -3.09
C SER A 66 -5.84 -12.41 -2.14
N GLY A 67 -6.01 -12.25 -0.82
CA GLY A 67 -5.27 -13.01 0.20
C GLY A 67 -5.61 -14.51 0.25
N ASP A 68 -6.10 -15.06 -0.87
CA ASP A 68 -6.57 -16.43 -1.09
C ASP A 68 -5.87 -17.04 -2.32
N GLU A 69 -4.65 -16.59 -2.64
CA GLU A 69 -3.67 -17.49 -3.26
C GLU A 69 -3.02 -18.28 -2.13
N GLU A 70 -3.80 -19.19 -1.52
CA GLU A 70 -3.23 -20.38 -0.90
C GLU A 70 -2.44 -21.08 -2.01
N ASP A 71 -1.11 -20.98 -1.92
CA ASP A 71 -0.10 -21.91 -2.41
C ASP A 71 -0.71 -23.30 -2.71
N ASN A 72 -1.23 -23.47 -3.93
CA ASN A 72 -1.57 -24.77 -4.47
C ASN A 72 -0.48 -25.09 -5.48
N ASP A 73 0.70 -25.41 -4.95
CA ASP A 73 1.67 -26.27 -5.62
C ASP A 73 0.94 -27.58 -5.97
N GLU A 74 0.23 -27.60 -7.10
CA GLU A 74 -0.14 -28.83 -7.78
C GLU A 74 1.18 -29.44 -8.28
N GLU A 75 1.82 -30.22 -7.42
CA GLU A 75 2.85 -31.18 -7.81
C GLU A 75 2.21 -32.17 -8.80
N ASP A 76 2.32 -31.85 -10.09
CA ASP A 76 2.22 -32.79 -11.21
C ASP A 76 3.30 -33.88 -11.04
N GLU A 77 3.07 -34.85 -10.16
CA GLU A 77 3.74 -36.16 -10.24
C GLU A 77 2.86 -37.11 -11.05
N GLU A 78 3.11 -37.14 -12.36
CA GLU A 78 2.80 -38.30 -13.20
C GLU A 78 3.50 -39.55 -12.62
N VAL A 79 2.74 -40.56 -12.15
CA VAL A 79 3.04 -42.00 -12.29
C VAL A 79 1.84 -42.91 -12.03
#